data_AF-A0A3M1B785-F1
#
_entry.id   AF-A0A3M1B785-F1
#
_cell.length_a   1.000
_cell.length_b   1.000
_cell.length_c   1.000
_cell.angle_alpha   90.00
_cell.angle_beta   90.00
_cell.angle_gamma   90.00
#
_symmetry.space_group_name_H-M   'P 1'
#
loop_
_entity.id
_entity.type
_entity.pdbx_description
1 polymer ?
#
loop_
_entity_poly.entity_id
_entity_poly.type
_entity_poly.pdbx_seq_one_letter_code
_entity_poly.pdbx_strand_id
1 'polypeptide(L)'
;MKRIGILFSALLTFFALQAPGCIMILIVGVSPSSGPQGTTFEFSGSGFTPNSGVELHIQKPDGSEYTPLQATTDETGAYVESWTSPTNAPVGQYAY
;
A
#
# COMPACT_ATOMS: atom_id res chain seq x y z
N MET A 1 11.10 13.98 -18.38
CA MET A 1 11.43 13.02 -17.31
C MET A 1 10.19 12.19 -17.03
N LYS A 2 10.27 10.87 -17.13
CA LYS A 2 9.14 9.94 -16.96
C LYS A 2 8.85 9.79 -15.46
N ARG A 3 7.65 10.18 -14.99
CA ARG A 3 7.28 10.19 -13.56
C ARG A 3 6.16 9.18 -13.29
N ILE A 4 6.30 8.46 -12.18
CA ILE A 4 5.31 7.55 -11.61
C ILE A 4 4.59 8.34 -10.50
N GLY A 5 3.26 8.31 -10.47
CA GLY A 5 2.46 8.84 -9.36
C GLY A 5 1.66 7.71 -8.74
N ILE A 6 1.69 7.56 -7.42
CA ILE A 6 0.87 6.58 -6.71
C ILE A 6 -0.30 7.32 -6.09
N LEU A 7 -1.51 7.06 -6.59
CA LEU A 7 -2.75 7.50 -5.97
C LEU A 7 -3.24 6.44 -4.99
N PHE A 8 -3.75 6.90 -3.86
CA PHE A 8 -4.44 6.08 -2.89
C PHE A 8 -5.69 5.48 -3.52
N SER A 9 -5.77 4.17 -3.65
CA SER A 9 -6.96 3.49 -4.15
C SER A 9 -7.34 2.42 -3.16
N ALA A 10 -8.07 2.84 -2.12
CA ALA A 10 -8.67 1.95 -1.16
C ALA A 10 -9.74 1.07 -1.83
N LEU A 11 -9.33 0.01 -2.51
CA LEU A 11 -10.21 -1.13 -2.79
C LEU A 11 -10.12 -2.09 -1.60
N LEU A 12 -10.74 -1.66 -0.51
CA LEU A 12 -10.78 -2.37 0.74
C LEU A 12 -11.71 -3.58 0.62
N THR A 13 -11.16 -4.75 0.29
CA THR A 13 -11.88 -6.03 0.44
C THR A 13 -11.12 -6.90 1.44
N PHE A 14 -11.12 -6.51 2.71
CA PHE A 14 -10.64 -7.37 3.79
C PHE A 14 -11.78 -7.67 4.76
N PHE A 15 -12.25 -8.93 4.74
CA PHE A 15 -13.14 -9.48 5.75
C PHE A 15 -12.32 -9.77 7.02
N ALA A 16 -11.96 -8.71 7.75
CA ALA A 16 -11.41 -8.85 9.09
C ALA A 16 -12.57 -8.95 10.09
N LEU A 17 -12.62 -10.05 10.84
CA LEU A 17 -13.57 -10.28 11.91
C LEU A 17 -13.27 -9.31 13.06
N GLN A 18 -13.76 -8.07 12.96
CA GLN A 18 -13.52 -7.03 13.97
C GLN A 18 -14.26 -7.35 15.26
N ALA A 19 -13.54 -7.35 16.39
CA ALA A 19 -14.14 -7.44 17.72
C ALA A 19 -15.02 -6.20 17.97
N PRO A 20 -16.30 -6.35 18.37
CA PRO A 20 -17.19 -5.22 18.58
C PRO A 20 -16.70 -4.38 19.78
N GLY A 21 -16.27 -3.13 19.52
CA GLY A 21 -16.02 -2.14 20.56
C GLY A 21 -14.77 -1.26 20.40
N CYS A 22 -13.85 -1.57 19.49
CA CYS A 22 -12.68 -0.72 19.23
C CYS A 22 -12.93 0.15 17.98
N ILE A 23 -12.96 1.47 18.13
CA ILE A 23 -13.04 2.41 17.01
C ILE A 23 -11.63 2.54 16.42
N MET A 24 -11.17 1.54 15.65
CA MET A 24 -9.91 1.66 14.89
C MET A 24 -10.19 2.38 13.57
N ILE A 25 -9.67 3.59 13.44
CA ILE A 25 -9.69 4.32 12.16
C ILE A 25 -8.60 3.71 11.30
N LEU A 26 -9.01 3.14 10.17
CA LEU A 26 -8.09 2.63 9.18
C LEU A 26 -7.47 3.80 8.41
N ILE A 27 -6.16 3.93 8.48
CA ILE A 27 -5.40 4.88 7.66
C ILE A 27 -4.34 4.10 6.89
N VAL A 28 -4.13 4.47 5.63
CA VAL A 28 -2.94 4.06 4.87
C VAL A 28 -2.27 5.32 4.29
N GLY A 29 -1.00 5.23 3.89
CA GLY A 29 -0.22 6.36 3.37
C GLY A 29 0.95 5.91 2.50
N VAL A 30 1.45 6.80 1.62
CA VAL A 30 2.61 6.53 0.74
C VAL A 30 3.52 7.75 0.65
N SER A 31 4.83 7.53 0.72
CA SER A 31 5.84 8.58 0.57
C SER A 31 7.09 8.08 -0.17
N PRO A 32 7.61 8.81 -1.17
CA PRO A 32 7.01 9.99 -1.80
C PRO A 32 5.77 9.61 -2.61
N SER A 33 4.83 10.53 -2.87
CA SER A 33 3.66 10.23 -3.72
C SER A 33 3.97 10.13 -5.22
N SER A 34 5.18 10.54 -5.63
CA SER A 34 5.66 10.43 -7.00
C SER A 34 7.17 10.44 -7.11
N GLY A 35 7.71 9.90 -8.21
CA GLY A 35 9.14 9.90 -8.49
C GLY A 35 9.49 9.36 -9.88
N PRO A 36 10.76 9.45 -10.33
CA PRO A 36 11.22 8.75 -11.52
C PRO A 36 11.09 7.22 -11.37
N GLN A 37 11.17 6.48 -12.48
CA GLN A 37 11.35 5.03 -12.44
C GLN A 37 12.59 4.67 -11.59
N GLY A 38 12.51 3.62 -10.78
CA GLY A 38 13.54 3.28 -9.79
C GLY A 38 13.38 3.97 -8.43
N THR A 39 12.34 4.79 -8.24
CA THR A 39 12.05 5.38 -6.92
C THR A 39 11.57 4.31 -5.95
N THR A 40 12.06 4.39 -4.71
CA THR A 40 11.57 3.64 -3.56
C THR A 40 10.42 4.40 -2.91
N PHE A 41 9.30 3.71 -2.76
CA PHE A 41 8.07 4.17 -2.14
C PHE A 41 7.90 3.44 -0.80
N GLU A 42 7.58 4.19 0.24
CA GLU A 42 7.26 3.66 1.56
C GLU A 42 5.74 3.74 1.76
N PHE A 43 5.12 2.58 2.01
CA PHE A 43 3.72 2.43 2.33
C PHE A 43 3.57 2.26 3.83
N SER A 44 2.65 3.02 4.42
CA SER A 44 2.32 2.91 5.83
C SER A 44 0.84 2.64 6.02
N GLY A 45 0.50 2.00 7.14
CA GLY A 45 -0.89 1.81 7.54
C GLY A 45 -1.05 1.68 9.04
N SER A 46 -2.23 2.01 9.57
CA SER A 46 -2.60 1.73 10.95
C SER A 46 -4.10 1.50 11.11
N GLY A 47 -4.49 0.89 12.23
CA GLY A 47 -5.88 0.48 12.48
C GLY A 47 -6.21 -0.91 11.97
N PHE A 48 -5.20 -1.70 11.61
CA PHE A 48 -5.34 -3.12 11.27
C PHE A 48 -5.31 -3.98 12.54
N THR A 49 -5.70 -5.24 12.43
CA THR A 49 -5.54 -6.21 13.54
C THR A 49 -4.05 -6.30 13.91
N PRO A 50 -3.66 -6.12 15.18
CA PRO A 50 -2.28 -6.28 15.61
C PRO A 50 -1.70 -7.66 15.30
N ASN A 51 -0.40 -7.74 15.03
CA ASN A 51 0.33 -8.99 14.76
C ASN A 51 -0.33 -9.85 13.67
N SER A 52 -0.84 -9.22 12.60
CA SER A 52 -1.58 -9.86 11.53
C SER A 52 -0.95 -9.58 10.16
N GLY A 53 -1.20 -10.47 9.21
CA GLY A 53 -0.75 -10.31 7.83
C GLY A 53 -1.63 -9.33 7.06
N VAL A 54 -1.00 -8.45 6.28
CA VAL A 54 -1.65 -7.48 5.38
C VAL A 54 -1.04 -7.62 3.99
N GLU A 55 -1.88 -7.60 2.97
CA GLU A 55 -1.45 -7.65 1.57
C GLU A 55 -1.62 -6.27 0.91
N LEU A 56 -0.57 -5.76 0.28
CA LEU A 56 -0.58 -4.49 -0.44
C LEU A 56 -0.64 -4.77 -1.95
N HIS A 57 -1.68 -4.27 -2.60
CA HIS A 57 -1.95 -4.49 -4.02
C HIS A 57 -1.57 -3.27 -4.84
N ILE A 58 -0.43 -3.31 -5.53
CA ILE A 58 0.01 -2.20 -6.37
C ILE A 58 -0.54 -2.38 -7.79
N GLN A 59 -1.55 -1.60 -8.13
CA GLN A 59 -2.16 -1.54 -9.45
C GLN A 59 -1.40 -0.57 -10.37
N LYS A 60 -1.06 -1.05 -11.56
CA LYS A 60 -0.40 -0.30 -12.63
C LYS A 60 -1.40 0.62 -13.37
N PRO A 61 -0.90 1.60 -14.13
CA PRO A 61 -1.74 2.48 -14.96
C PRO A 61 -2.58 1.75 -16.03
N ASP A 62 -2.16 0.55 -16.43
CA ASP A 62 -2.89 -0.31 -17.38
C ASP A 62 -4.00 -1.15 -16.72
N GLY A 63 -4.20 -1.00 -15.41
CA GLY A 63 -5.18 -1.72 -14.61
C GLY A 63 -4.72 -3.09 -14.09
N SER A 64 -3.55 -3.58 -14.52
CA SER A 64 -2.99 -4.84 -14.02
C SER A 64 -2.19 -4.65 -12.73
N GLU A 65 -2.02 -5.69 -11.92
CA GLU A 65 -1.33 -5.57 -10.63
C GLU A 65 0.09 -6.15 -10.67
N TYR A 66 0.95 -5.69 -9.76
CA TYR A 66 2.15 -6.43 -9.37
C TYR A 66 1.79 -7.56 -8.40
N THR A 67 2.74 -8.46 -8.16
CA THR A 67 2.62 -9.42 -7.06
C THR A 67 2.37 -8.65 -5.75
N PRO A 68 1.34 -9.02 -4.96
CA PRO A 68 1.05 -8.34 -3.71
C PRO A 68 2.25 -8.38 -2.76
N LEU A 69 2.53 -7.25 -2.11
CA LEU A 69 3.55 -7.19 -1.06
C LEU A 69 2.92 -7.67 0.24
N GLN A 70 3.67 -8.46 0.99
CA GLN A 70 3.25 -8.98 2.28
C GLN A 70 3.85 -8.10 3.38
N ALA A 71 2.99 -7.54 4.22
CA ALA A 71 3.37 -6.81 5.41
C ALA A 71 2.82 -7.52 6.65
N THR A 72 3.47 -7.32 7.79
CA THR A 72 2.95 -7.75 9.09
C THR A 72 2.75 -6.53 9.96
N THR A 73 1.59 -6.42 10.58
CA THR A 73 1.29 -5.34 11.51
C THR A 73 1.97 -5.58 12.85
N ASP A 74 2.37 -4.50 13.51
CA ASP A 74 2.93 -4.52 14.85
C ASP A 74 1.84 -4.73 15.92
N GLU A 75 2.24 -4.65 17.20
CA GLU A 75 1.34 -4.79 18.36
C GLU A 75 0.26 -3.69 18.44
N THR A 76 0.42 -2.59 17.70
CA THR A 76 -0.54 -1.50 17.61
C THR A 76 -1.44 -1.59 16.37
N GLY A 77 -1.20 -2.56 15.49
CA GLY A 77 -1.94 -2.68 14.22
C GLY A 77 -1.43 -1.76 13.12
N ALA A 78 -0.17 -1.31 13.22
CA ALA A 78 0.48 -0.48 12.22
C ALA A 78 1.50 -1.28 11.40
N TYR A 79 1.72 -0.89 10.15
CA TYR A 79 2.75 -1.47 9.29
C TYR A 79 3.49 -0.38 8.52
N VAL A 80 4.74 -0.67 8.15
CA VAL A 80 5.53 0.10 7.19
C VAL A 80 6.19 -0.89 6.25
N GLU A 81 5.96 -0.73 4.95
CA GLU A 81 6.48 -1.62 3.92
C GLU A 81 7.06 -0.82 2.76
N SER A 82 8.16 -1.29 2.16
CA SER A 82 8.87 -0.56 1.11
C SER A 82 8.76 -1.27 -0.24
N TRP A 83 8.52 -0.50 -1.29
CA TRP A 83 8.51 -1.00 -2.65
C TRP A 83 9.34 -0.12 -3.58
N THR A 84 10.27 -0.74 -4.31
CA THR A 84 11.04 -0.02 -5.32
C THR A 84 10.46 -0.26 -6.70
N SER A 85 10.06 0.82 -7.36
CA SER A 85 9.53 0.74 -8.72
C SER A 85 10.58 0.20 -9.71
N PRO A 86 10.23 -0.75 -10.59
CA PRO A 86 11.14 -1.21 -11.63
C PRO A 86 11.60 -0.06 -12.54
N THR A 87 12.83 -0.15 -13.07
CA THR A 87 13.38 0.87 -13.98
C THR A 87 12.63 0.95 -15.32
N ASN A 88 11.89 -0.11 -15.68
CA ASN A 88 11.03 -0.20 -16.85
C ASN A 88 9.52 -0.08 -16.51
N ALA A 89 9.16 0.31 -15.28
CA ALA A 89 7.78 0.44 -14.85
C ALA A 89 6.99 1.41 -15.75
N PRO A 90 5.77 1.07 -16.20
CA PRO A 90 4.93 1.99 -16.97
C PRO A 90 4.86 3.38 -16.34
N VAL A 91 4.94 4.43 -17.17
CA VAL A 91 4.80 5.79 -16.67
C VAL A 91 3.32 6.08 -16.52
N GLY A 92 2.92 6.61 -15.37
CA GLY A 92 1.54 6.97 -15.15
C GLY A 92 1.13 6.92 -13.69
N GLN A 93 -0.19 6.80 -13.50
CA GLN A 93 -0.83 6.76 -12.20
C GLN A 93 -1.02 5.30 -11.76
N TYR A 94 -0.51 4.99 -10.58
CA TYR A 94 -0.62 3.73 -9.89
C TYR A 94 -1.65 3.85 -8.77
N ALA A 95 -2.18 2.72 -8.34
CA ALA A 95 -3.13 2.60 -7.24
C ALA A 95 -2.60 1.61 -6.20
N TYR A 96 -2.89 1.82 -4.91
CA TYR A 96 -2.60 0.87 -3.83
C TYR A 96 -3.57 1.04 -2.65
#